data_AF-Q4F8N7-F1
#
_entry.id   AF-Q4F8N7-F1
#
_cell.length_a   1.000
_cell.length_b   1.000
_cell.length_c   1.000
_cell.angle_alpha   90.00
_cell.angle_beta   90.00
_cell.angle_gamma   90.00
#
_symmetry.space_group_name_H-M   'P 1'
#
loop_
_entity.id
_entity.type
_entity.pdbx_description
1 polymer ?
#
loop_
_entity_poly.entity_id
_entity_poly.type
_entity_poly.pdbx_seq_one_letter_code
_entity_poly.pdbx_strand_id
1 'polypeptide(L)'
;ALIPVQLLWVNLVTDGLPATALGFNPPDLDIMDRPPRSPKEPLISGWLFFRYMAIGGYVGAATVGAAAWWFMCADDGPQVSFYQLSHFMQCTEDNPDFEGHECEIFESPVPMTMALSVLVTIEMCNALNSLSEDQSLIRMPPWVNIWLLGSICLSMSLHFLILYVDPLPMIFKLTPLDLTKWLGVLKISFPVILLDELLKFVARNYLEA
;
A
#
# COMPACT_ATOMS: atom_id res chain seq x y z
N ALA A 1 -14.45 1.72 4.13
CA ALA A 1 -13.46 0.97 4.94
C ALA A 1 -13.05 -0.29 4.19
N LEU A 2 -11.79 -0.75 4.28
CA LEU A 2 -11.37 -2.04 3.70
C LEU A 2 -12.11 -3.18 4.41
N ILE A 3 -12.66 -4.12 3.64
CA ILE A 3 -13.40 -5.25 4.23
C ILE A 3 -12.45 -6.44 4.48
N PRO A 4 -12.76 -7.33 5.45
CA PRO A 4 -11.88 -8.45 5.81
C PRO A 4 -11.50 -9.36 4.63
N VAL A 5 -12.42 -9.56 3.69
CA VAL A 5 -12.20 -10.41 2.50
C VAL A 5 -11.10 -9.83 1.59
N GLN A 6 -11.06 -8.51 1.43
CA GLN A 6 -10.02 -7.83 0.67
C GLN A 6 -8.66 -7.99 1.35
N LEU A 7 -8.59 -7.78 2.66
CA LEU A 7 -7.34 -7.91 3.43
C LEU A 7 -6.78 -9.33 3.44
N LEU A 8 -7.66 -10.34 3.50
CA LEU A 8 -7.25 -11.74 3.42
C LEU A 8 -6.60 -12.05 2.08
N TRP A 9 -7.19 -11.56 0.98
CA TRP A 9 -6.63 -11.72 -0.37
C TRP A 9 -5.28 -11.01 -0.52
N VAL A 10 -5.15 -9.79 0.02
CA VAL A 10 -3.89 -9.04 0.00
C VAL A 10 -2.79 -9.82 0.70
N ASN A 11 -2.99 -10.19 1.97
CA ASN A 11 -1.99 -10.87 2.78
C ASN A 11 -1.63 -12.27 2.25
N LEU A 12 -2.58 -12.98 1.65
CA LEU A 12 -2.35 -14.36 1.20
C LEU A 12 -1.76 -14.42 -0.21
N VAL A 13 -2.33 -13.67 -1.15
CA VAL A 13 -2.01 -13.79 -2.57
C VAL A 13 -1.12 -12.65 -3.02
N THR A 14 -1.55 -11.42 -2.76
CA THR A 14 -0.91 -10.22 -3.32
C THR A 14 0.50 -10.04 -2.75
N ASP A 15 0.64 -10.17 -1.44
CA ASP A 15 1.93 -10.03 -0.73
C ASP A 15 2.66 -11.36 -0.62
N GLY A 16 1.94 -12.49 -0.65
CA GLY A 16 2.53 -13.82 -0.57
C GLY A 16 3.47 -14.12 -1.74
N LEU A 17 3.14 -13.64 -2.94
CA LEU A 17 3.97 -13.84 -4.14
C LEU A 17 5.32 -13.09 -4.04
N PRO A 18 5.37 -11.76 -3.79
CA PRO A 18 6.63 -11.06 -3.55
C PRO A 18 7.40 -11.56 -2.32
N ALA A 19 6.71 -11.91 -1.22
CA ALA A 19 7.36 -12.44 -0.03
C ALA A 19 8.11 -13.74 -0.32
N THR A 20 7.52 -14.63 -1.12
CA THR A 20 8.20 -15.85 -1.59
C THR A 20 9.36 -15.52 -2.52
N ALA A 21 9.21 -14.52 -3.38
CA ALA A 21 10.25 -14.10 -4.31
C ALA A 21 11.48 -13.47 -3.63
N LEU A 22 11.29 -12.77 -2.49
CA LEU A 22 12.38 -12.25 -1.66
C LEU A 22 13.28 -13.39 -1.12
N GLY A 23 12.76 -14.61 -0.99
CA GLY A 23 13.56 -15.79 -0.65
C GLY A 23 14.60 -16.17 -1.72
N PHE A 24 14.47 -15.65 -2.95
CA PHE A 24 15.43 -15.82 -4.04
C PHE A 24 16.35 -14.60 -4.23
N ASN A 25 16.42 -13.68 -3.25
CA ASN A 25 17.37 -12.58 -3.30
C ASN A 25 18.82 -13.12 -3.30
N PRO A 26 19.74 -12.50 -4.06
CA PRO A 26 21.14 -12.83 -3.94
C PRO A 26 21.67 -12.45 -2.55
N PRO A 27 22.70 -13.15 -2.06
CA PRO A 27 23.32 -12.82 -0.79
C PRO A 27 24.00 -11.45 -0.86
N ASP A 28 24.03 -10.74 0.27
CA ASP A 28 24.77 -9.49 0.40
C ASP A 28 26.28 -9.70 0.16
N LEU A 29 26.92 -8.71 -0.46
CA LEU A 29 28.33 -8.80 -0.87
C LEU A 29 29.29 -8.93 0.31
N ASP A 30 28.93 -8.37 1.47
CA ASP A 30 29.72 -8.29 2.69
C ASP A 30 29.30 -9.35 3.73
N ILE A 31 28.52 -10.36 3.34
CA ILE A 31 27.97 -11.34 4.28
C ILE A 31 29.04 -12.16 5.01
N MET A 32 30.18 -12.42 4.35
CA MET A 32 31.30 -13.17 4.93
C MET A 32 32.25 -12.32 5.78
N ASP A 33 32.15 -11.00 5.68
CA ASP A 33 32.95 -10.06 6.48
C ASP A 33 32.28 -9.74 7.83
N ARG A 34 30.99 -10.09 7.97
CA ARG A 34 30.21 -9.91 9.20
C ARG A 34 30.42 -11.08 10.17
N PRO A 35 30.51 -10.83 11.49
CA PRO A 35 30.59 -11.89 12.49
C PRO A 35 29.27 -12.71 12.54
N PRO A 36 29.30 -13.97 13.02
CA PRO A 36 28.08 -14.77 13.17
C PRO A 36 27.02 -14.08 14.02
N ARG A 37 25.77 -14.07 13.53
CA ARG A 37 24.61 -13.48 14.23
C ARG A 37 24.41 -14.11 15.60
N SER A 38 24.12 -13.28 16.62
CA SER A 38 23.81 -13.76 17.97
C SER A 38 22.41 -14.40 18.03
N PRO A 39 22.23 -15.58 18.67
CA PRO A 39 20.89 -16.19 18.84
C PRO A 39 19.91 -15.35 19.66
N LYS A 40 20.41 -14.36 20.41
CA LYS A 40 19.60 -13.45 21.25
C LYS A 40 19.24 -12.14 20.55
N GLU A 41 19.72 -11.94 19.32
CA GLU A 41 19.47 -10.71 18.59
C GLU A 41 18.01 -10.66 18.10
N PRO A 42 17.25 -9.60 18.43
CA PRO A 42 15.87 -9.48 17.97
C PRO A 42 15.80 -9.33 16.44
N LEU A 43 14.66 -9.73 15.85
CA LEU A 43 14.42 -9.52 14.41
C LEU A 43 14.19 -8.04 14.07
N ILE A 44 13.54 -7.30 14.98
CA ILE A 44 13.26 -5.88 14.82
C ILE A 44 13.88 -5.15 16.02
N SER A 45 14.89 -4.33 15.75
CA SER A 45 15.60 -3.52 16.75
C SER A 45 15.28 -2.02 16.58
N GLY A 46 15.66 -1.18 17.54
CA GLY A 46 15.16 0.19 17.73
C GLY A 46 14.93 1.03 16.46
N TRP A 47 15.94 1.16 15.60
CA TRP A 47 15.80 1.93 14.35
C TRP A 47 14.90 1.25 13.31
N LEU A 48 15.05 -0.06 13.13
CA LEU A 48 14.23 -0.84 12.21
C LEU A 48 12.74 -0.82 12.62
N PHE A 49 12.46 -0.81 13.93
CA PHE A 49 11.11 -0.62 14.46
C PHE A 49 10.52 0.75 14.07
N PHE A 50 11.29 1.83 14.26
CA PHE A 50 10.86 3.18 13.86
C PHE A 50 10.61 3.26 12.34
N ARG A 51 11.50 2.67 11.54
CA ARG A 51 11.36 2.63 10.08
C ARG A 51 10.05 1.97 9.65
N TYR A 52 9.75 0.77 10.16
CA TYR A 52 8.50 0.09 9.81
C TYR A 52 7.26 0.79 10.39
N MET A 53 7.37 1.45 11.54
CA MET A 53 6.28 2.28 12.06
C MET A 53 5.99 3.47 11.14
N ALA A 54 7.02 4.16 10.64
CA ALA A 54 6.86 5.29 9.72
C ALA A 54 6.23 4.86 8.39
N ILE A 55 6.69 3.74 7.82
CA ILE A 55 6.13 3.17 6.59
C ILE A 55 4.68 2.72 6.81
N GLY A 56 4.41 1.98 7.89
CA GLY A 56 3.05 1.55 8.23
C GLY A 56 2.09 2.72 8.47
N GLY A 57 2.56 3.77 9.16
CA GLY A 57 1.80 5.01 9.32
C GLY A 57 1.50 5.70 7.99
N TYR A 58 2.47 5.71 7.08
CA TYR A 58 2.27 6.21 5.71
C TYR A 58 1.22 5.40 4.95
N VAL A 59 1.30 4.06 4.98
CA VAL A 59 0.33 3.17 4.32
C VAL A 59 -1.08 3.41 4.86
N GLY A 60 -1.23 3.49 6.19
CA GLY A 60 -2.52 3.77 6.83
C GLY A 60 -3.10 5.14 6.43
N ALA A 61 -2.27 6.19 6.44
CA ALA A 61 -2.69 7.52 6.02
C ALA A 61 -3.02 7.58 4.51
N ALA A 62 -2.23 6.92 3.66
CA ALA A 62 -2.41 6.91 2.21
C ALA A 62 -3.69 6.17 1.80
N THR A 63 -3.98 5.03 2.40
CA THR A 63 -5.19 4.24 2.11
C THR A 63 -6.47 4.97 2.52
N VAL A 64 -6.50 5.53 3.75
CA VAL A 64 -7.64 6.34 4.22
C VAL A 64 -7.76 7.64 3.43
N GLY A 65 -6.62 8.30 3.17
CA GLY A 65 -6.56 9.53 2.39
C GLY A 65 -7.05 9.37 0.96
N ALA A 66 -6.74 8.25 0.30
CA ALA A 66 -7.21 7.96 -1.05
C ALA A 66 -8.73 7.72 -1.11
N ALA A 67 -9.29 7.03 -0.11
CA ALA A 67 -10.74 6.90 0.01
C ALA A 67 -11.42 8.25 0.29
N ALA A 68 -10.89 9.03 1.22
CA ALA A 68 -11.41 10.36 1.55
C ALA A 68 -11.30 11.34 0.37
N TRP A 69 -10.22 11.24 -0.42
CA TRP A 69 -10.03 12.05 -1.62
C TRP A 69 -11.17 11.86 -2.63
N TRP A 70 -11.65 10.62 -2.82
CA TRP A 70 -12.79 10.37 -3.69
C TRP A 70 -14.07 11.05 -3.18
N PHE A 71 -14.33 11.03 -1.88
CA PHE A 71 -15.51 11.68 -1.30
C PHE A 71 -15.46 13.20 -1.39
N MET A 72 -14.29 13.82 -1.17
CA MET A 72 -14.17 15.26 -0.97
C MET A 72 -13.74 16.03 -2.23
N CYS A 73 -12.88 15.44 -3.06
CA CYS A 73 -12.13 16.17 -4.08
C CYS A 73 -12.20 15.56 -5.48
N ALA A 74 -12.78 14.36 -5.65
CA ALA A 74 -12.89 13.78 -6.99
C ALA A 74 -14.00 14.46 -7.79
N ASP A 75 -13.72 14.65 -9.09
CA ASP A 75 -14.66 15.28 -10.02
C ASP A 75 -15.96 14.45 -10.19
N ASP A 76 -15.85 13.12 -10.08
CA ASP A 76 -16.96 12.17 -10.13
C ASP A 76 -17.54 11.82 -8.76
N GLY A 77 -17.00 12.39 -7.68
CA GLY A 77 -17.43 12.16 -6.32
C GLY A 77 -18.53 13.14 -5.87
N PRO A 78 -19.17 12.88 -4.70
CA PRO A 78 -20.23 13.73 -4.16
C PRO A 78 -19.73 15.08 -3.60
N GLN A 79 -18.41 15.31 -3.54
CA GLN A 79 -17.77 16.55 -3.03
C GLN A 79 -18.27 16.98 -1.65
N VAL A 80 -18.38 16.01 -0.74
CA VAL A 80 -18.85 16.26 0.63
C VAL A 80 -17.77 16.92 1.48
N SER A 81 -18.19 17.68 2.48
CA SER A 81 -17.28 18.24 3.48
C SER A 81 -16.70 17.16 4.40
N PHE A 82 -15.55 17.46 5.03
CA PHE A 82 -14.94 16.54 6.00
C PHE A 82 -15.88 16.20 7.16
N TYR A 83 -16.69 17.17 7.60
CA TYR A 83 -17.64 16.99 8.70
C TYR A 83 -18.73 15.97 8.36
N GLN A 84 -19.32 16.09 7.16
CA GLN A 84 -20.31 15.12 6.65
C GLN A 84 -19.69 13.73 6.51
N LEU A 85 -18.45 13.65 6.00
CA LEU A 85 -17.76 12.37 5.86
C LEU A 85 -17.46 11.71 7.22
N SER A 86 -17.05 12.47 8.24
CA SER A 86 -16.78 11.91 9.57
C SER A 86 -18.05 11.52 10.33
N HIS A 87 -19.19 12.14 10.02
CA HIS A 87 -20.49 11.88 10.66
C HIS A 87 -21.46 11.11 9.76
N PHE A 88 -20.96 10.34 8.78
CA PHE A 88 -21.79 9.64 7.80
C PHE A 88 -22.85 8.69 8.42
N MET A 89 -22.63 8.17 9.64
CA MET A 89 -23.61 7.34 10.35
C MET A 89 -24.88 8.09 10.77
N GLN A 90 -24.87 9.43 10.72
CA GLN A 90 -26.03 10.28 11.00
C GLN A 90 -26.80 10.65 9.73
N CYS A 91 -26.43 10.07 8.58
CA CYS A 91 -27.12 10.27 7.32
C CYS A 91 -28.50 9.62 7.38
N THR A 92 -29.53 10.44 7.48
CA THR A 92 -30.95 10.08 7.42
C THR A 92 -31.66 11.13 6.57
N GLU A 93 -32.74 10.76 5.89
CA GLU A 93 -33.50 11.67 5.02
C GLU A 93 -33.95 12.97 5.73
N ASP A 94 -34.15 12.91 7.05
CA ASP A 94 -34.58 14.06 7.86
C ASP A 94 -33.45 14.98 8.35
N ASN A 95 -32.18 14.66 8.07
CA ASN A 95 -31.04 15.41 8.59
C ASN A 95 -30.64 16.55 7.63
N PRO A 96 -30.78 17.83 8.03
CA PRO A 96 -30.46 18.97 7.16
C PRO A 96 -28.97 19.05 6.78
N ASP A 97 -28.09 18.47 7.57
CA ASP A 97 -26.64 18.48 7.28
C ASP A 97 -26.27 17.63 6.05
N PHE A 98 -27.17 16.75 5.58
CA PHE A 98 -26.96 15.85 4.43
C PHE A 98 -27.94 16.13 3.28
N GLU A 99 -28.61 17.29 3.30
CA GLU A 99 -29.57 17.68 2.27
C GLU A 99 -28.91 17.76 0.88
N GLY A 100 -29.46 17.03 -0.10
CA GLY A 100 -28.94 16.98 -1.47
C GLY A 100 -27.97 15.83 -1.79
N HIS A 101 -27.71 14.92 -0.84
CA HIS A 101 -26.91 13.71 -1.07
C HIS A 101 -27.68 12.43 -0.72
N GLU A 102 -27.58 11.41 -1.57
CA GLU A 102 -28.13 10.08 -1.28
C GLU A 102 -27.22 9.32 -0.32
N CYS A 103 -27.74 8.83 0.82
CA CYS A 103 -26.93 8.14 1.83
C CYS A 103 -26.26 6.85 1.33
N GLU A 104 -26.76 6.24 0.25
CA GLU A 104 -26.17 5.07 -0.40
C GLU A 104 -24.74 5.35 -0.91
N ILE A 105 -24.40 6.62 -1.20
CA ILE A 105 -23.07 7.00 -1.70
C ILE A 105 -21.94 6.65 -0.72
N PHE A 106 -22.22 6.64 0.59
CA PHE A 106 -21.23 6.30 1.62
C PHE A 106 -20.90 4.80 1.67
N GLU A 107 -21.76 3.95 1.08
CA GLU A 107 -21.53 2.51 0.93
C GLU A 107 -20.95 2.13 -0.45
N SER A 108 -20.59 3.12 -1.26
CA SER A 108 -20.05 2.93 -2.61
C SER A 108 -18.77 2.06 -2.62
N PRO A 109 -18.60 1.16 -3.60
CA PRO A 109 -17.40 0.35 -3.79
C PRO A 109 -16.17 1.12 -4.33
N VAL A 110 -16.36 2.32 -4.89
CA VAL A 110 -15.27 3.12 -5.47
C VAL A 110 -14.20 3.52 -4.44
N PRO A 111 -14.54 4.14 -3.29
CA PRO A 111 -13.55 4.52 -2.28
C PRO A 111 -12.85 3.30 -1.66
N MET A 112 -13.53 2.15 -1.55
CA MET A 112 -12.91 0.91 -1.11
C MET A 112 -11.87 0.41 -2.12
N THR A 113 -12.18 0.52 -3.41
CA THR A 113 -11.26 0.14 -4.48
C THR A 113 -10.04 1.06 -4.56
N MET A 114 -10.24 2.36 -4.35
CA MET A 114 -9.14 3.33 -4.24
C MET A 114 -8.20 2.99 -3.09
N ALA A 115 -8.75 2.75 -1.88
CA ALA A 115 -7.95 2.35 -0.73
C ALA A 115 -7.20 1.03 -0.96
N LEU A 116 -7.87 0.01 -1.51
CA LEU A 116 -7.25 -1.28 -1.81
C LEU A 116 -6.14 -1.16 -2.85
N SER A 117 -6.38 -0.40 -3.93
CA SER A 117 -5.40 -0.24 -5.00
C SER A 117 -4.17 0.54 -4.51
N VAL A 118 -4.33 1.51 -3.61
CA VAL A 118 -3.21 2.19 -2.93
C VAL A 118 -2.44 1.23 -2.05
N LEU A 119 -3.12 0.40 -1.25
CA LEU A 119 -2.49 -0.61 -0.41
C LEU A 119 -1.63 -1.57 -1.26
N VAL A 120 -2.22 -2.20 -2.27
CA VAL A 120 -1.53 -3.12 -3.18
C VAL A 120 -0.33 -2.45 -3.86
N THR A 121 -0.51 -1.24 -4.39
CA THR A 121 0.57 -0.52 -5.07
C THR A 121 1.71 -0.19 -4.11
N ILE A 122 1.39 0.23 -2.88
CA ILE A 122 2.40 0.51 -1.85
C ILE A 122 3.14 -0.77 -1.47
N GLU A 123 2.46 -1.89 -1.27
CA GLU A 123 3.13 -3.16 -0.91
C GLU A 123 4.05 -3.66 -2.04
N MET A 124 3.68 -3.48 -3.31
CA MET A 124 4.58 -3.79 -4.42
C MET A 124 5.84 -2.90 -4.42
N CYS A 125 5.69 -1.61 -4.09
CA CYS A 125 6.84 -0.72 -3.89
C CYS A 125 7.67 -1.10 -2.65
N ASN A 126 7.02 -1.51 -1.57
CA ASN A 126 7.66 -1.92 -0.33
C ASN A 126 8.42 -3.24 -0.49
N ALA A 127 7.94 -4.14 -1.35
CA ALA A 127 8.65 -5.36 -1.74
C ALA A 127 9.98 -5.03 -2.44
N LEU A 128 10.04 -4.00 -3.28
CA LEU A 128 11.29 -3.51 -3.87
C LEU A 128 12.23 -2.96 -2.80
N ASN A 129 11.71 -2.15 -1.87
CA ASN A 129 12.49 -1.62 -0.75
C ASN A 129 13.06 -2.73 0.14
N SER A 130 12.34 -3.86 0.25
CA SER A 130 12.74 -5.04 1.02
C SER A 130 13.78 -5.92 0.31
N LEU A 131 14.22 -5.56 -0.91
CA LEU A 131 15.32 -6.24 -1.60
C LEU A 131 16.64 -6.13 -0.80
N SER A 132 16.81 -5.01 -0.08
CA SER A 132 17.93 -4.82 0.86
C SER A 132 17.47 -4.11 2.10
N GLU A 133 18.02 -4.51 3.25
CA GLU A 133 17.81 -3.79 4.50
C GLU A 133 18.49 -2.41 4.45
N ASP A 134 19.77 -2.37 4.08
CA ASP A 134 20.60 -1.15 4.21
C ASP A 134 20.97 -0.52 2.87
N GLN A 135 21.06 -1.29 1.79
CA GLN A 135 21.45 -0.73 0.50
C GLN A 135 20.28 0.01 -0.17
N SER A 136 20.64 1.11 -0.82
CA SER A 136 19.73 1.86 -1.68
C SER A 136 19.42 1.07 -2.95
N LEU A 137 18.21 1.22 -3.48
CA LEU A 137 17.78 0.76 -4.79
C LEU A 137 18.65 1.30 -5.94
N ILE A 138 19.37 2.40 -5.72
CA ILE A 138 20.34 2.92 -6.71
C ILE A 138 21.58 2.01 -6.77
N ARG A 139 22.02 1.49 -5.63
CA ARG A 139 23.18 0.57 -5.55
C ARG A 139 22.79 -0.86 -5.90
N MET A 140 21.64 -1.32 -5.41
CA MET A 140 21.08 -2.63 -5.71
C MET A 140 19.78 -2.45 -6.51
N PRO A 141 19.86 -2.42 -7.85
CA PRO A 141 18.70 -2.13 -8.67
C PRO A 141 17.64 -3.24 -8.62
N PRO A 142 16.36 -2.92 -8.88
CA PRO A 142 15.25 -3.89 -8.82
C PRO A 142 15.43 -5.15 -9.67
N TRP A 143 16.17 -5.07 -10.78
CA TRP A 143 16.41 -6.18 -11.69
C TRP A 143 17.43 -7.20 -11.19
N VAL A 144 18.03 -6.98 -10.03
CA VAL A 144 18.90 -7.96 -9.35
C VAL A 144 18.13 -9.26 -9.06
N ASN A 145 16.86 -9.15 -8.67
CA ASN A 145 15.98 -10.30 -8.49
C ASN A 145 14.86 -10.31 -9.54
N ILE A 146 15.07 -11.05 -10.64
CA ILE A 146 14.08 -11.21 -11.71
C ILE A 146 12.81 -11.91 -11.20
N TRP A 147 12.93 -12.82 -10.22
CA TRP A 147 11.78 -13.49 -9.62
C TRP A 147 10.89 -12.50 -8.86
N LEU A 148 11.49 -11.52 -8.18
CA LEU A 148 10.74 -10.45 -7.52
C LEU A 148 9.96 -9.62 -8.53
N LEU A 149 10.59 -9.18 -9.62
CA LEU A 149 9.89 -8.45 -10.69
C LEU A 149 8.75 -9.28 -11.30
N GLY A 150 8.99 -10.57 -11.58
CA GLY A 150 7.95 -11.47 -12.07
C GLY A 150 6.78 -11.62 -11.10
N SER A 151 7.06 -11.73 -9.81
CA SER A 151 6.04 -11.85 -8.76
C SER A 151 5.21 -10.57 -8.60
N ILE A 152 5.84 -9.39 -8.70
CA ILE A 152 5.14 -8.09 -8.67
C ILE A 152 4.23 -7.95 -9.89
N CYS A 153 4.73 -8.28 -11.09
CA CYS A 153 3.92 -8.27 -12.31
C CYS A 153 2.72 -9.22 -12.21
N LEU A 154 2.93 -10.42 -11.68
CA LEU A 154 1.85 -11.40 -11.45
C LEU A 154 0.84 -10.88 -10.42
N SER A 155 1.32 -10.32 -9.31
CA SER A 155 0.48 -9.76 -8.25
C SER A 155 -0.39 -8.59 -8.76
N MET A 156 0.20 -7.65 -9.50
CA MET A 156 -0.54 -6.58 -10.17
C MET A 156 -1.54 -7.11 -11.20
N SER A 157 -1.17 -8.15 -11.96
CA SER A 157 -2.09 -8.78 -12.92
C SER A 157 -3.29 -9.43 -12.22
N LEU A 158 -3.06 -10.08 -11.07
CA LEU A 158 -4.14 -10.63 -10.23
C LEU A 158 -5.01 -9.52 -9.63
N HIS A 159 -4.42 -8.38 -9.28
CA HIS A 159 -5.18 -7.20 -8.84
C HIS A 159 -6.09 -6.66 -9.95
N PHE A 160 -5.59 -6.59 -11.19
CA PHE A 160 -6.45 -6.25 -12.34
C PHE A 160 -7.52 -7.33 -12.60
N LEU A 161 -7.20 -8.60 -12.41
CA LEU A 161 -8.15 -9.69 -12.57
C LEU A 161 -9.36 -9.52 -11.64
N ILE A 162 -9.14 -9.22 -10.35
CA ILE A 162 -10.23 -9.03 -9.38
C ILE A 162 -11.06 -7.77 -9.65
N LEU A 163 -10.57 -6.82 -10.45
CA LEU A 163 -11.26 -5.58 -10.80
C LEU A 163 -12.07 -5.65 -12.10
N TYR A 164 -11.59 -6.40 -13.10
CA TYR A 164 -12.16 -6.38 -14.45
C TYR A 164 -12.88 -7.67 -14.86
N VAL A 165 -12.71 -8.78 -14.12
CA VAL A 165 -13.36 -10.05 -14.45
C VAL A 165 -14.57 -10.29 -13.55
N ASP A 166 -15.76 -10.06 -14.10
CA ASP A 166 -17.02 -10.55 -13.53
C ASP A 166 -16.88 -12.07 -13.32
N PRO A 167 -16.98 -12.64 -12.09
CA PRO A 167 -17.79 -12.25 -10.93
C PRO A 167 -17.01 -11.71 -9.71
N LEU A 168 -15.69 -11.50 -9.84
CA LEU A 168 -14.82 -11.19 -8.70
C LEU A 168 -15.13 -9.84 -8.02
N PRO A 169 -15.40 -8.73 -8.77
CA PRO A 169 -15.69 -7.45 -8.15
C PRO A 169 -16.93 -7.47 -7.23
N MET A 170 -17.91 -8.35 -7.50
CA MET A 170 -19.08 -8.53 -6.63
C MET A 170 -18.71 -9.13 -5.28
N ILE A 171 -17.81 -10.12 -5.25
CA ILE A 171 -17.36 -10.80 -4.02
C ILE A 171 -16.51 -9.86 -3.18
N PHE A 172 -15.62 -9.11 -3.83
CA PHE A 172 -14.69 -8.21 -3.16
C PHE A 172 -15.25 -6.79 -2.93
N LYS A 173 -16.48 -6.50 -3.37
CA LYS A 173 -17.08 -5.15 -3.37
C LYS A 173 -16.16 -4.10 -4.00
N LEU A 174 -15.72 -4.37 -5.22
CA LEU A 174 -14.83 -3.52 -6.00
C LEU A 174 -15.49 -3.03 -7.28
N THR A 175 -14.95 -1.97 -7.84
CA THR A 175 -15.35 -1.42 -9.15
C THR A 175 -14.12 -1.06 -9.96
N PRO A 176 -14.14 -1.22 -11.29
CA PRO A 176 -13.03 -0.82 -12.14
C PRO A 176 -12.74 0.67 -11.97
N LEU A 177 -11.45 1.02 -11.94
CA LEU A 177 -10.98 2.39 -11.81
C LEU A 177 -10.63 2.99 -13.18
N ASP A 178 -11.00 4.26 -13.36
CA ASP A 178 -10.58 5.05 -14.52
C ASP A 178 -9.10 5.44 -14.43
N LEU A 179 -8.54 5.87 -15.57
CA LEU A 179 -7.15 6.30 -15.66
C LEU A 179 -6.83 7.49 -14.73
N THR A 180 -7.77 8.42 -14.53
CA THR A 180 -7.61 9.56 -13.61
C THR A 180 -7.45 9.11 -12.17
N LYS A 181 -8.29 8.15 -11.75
CA LYS A 181 -8.25 7.52 -10.43
C LYS A 181 -6.94 6.75 -10.23
N TRP A 182 -6.52 5.98 -11.23
CA TRP A 182 -5.23 5.28 -11.24
C TRP A 182 -4.03 6.22 -11.12
N LEU A 183 -4.06 7.37 -11.79
CA LEU A 183 -3.02 8.40 -11.62
C LEU A 183 -2.98 8.94 -10.18
N GLY A 184 -4.15 9.10 -9.54
CA GLY A 184 -4.24 9.41 -8.11
C GLY A 184 -3.59 8.34 -7.22
N VAL A 185 -3.91 7.06 -7.47
CA VAL A 185 -3.32 5.91 -6.78
C VAL A 185 -1.80 5.91 -6.92
N LEU A 186 -1.26 6.04 -8.14
CA LEU A 186 0.17 6.05 -8.36
C LEU A 186 0.86 7.23 -7.65
N LYS A 187 0.28 8.45 -7.74
CA LYS A 187 0.83 9.65 -7.10
C LYS A 187 0.95 9.52 -5.59
N ILE A 188 -0.02 8.88 -4.92
CA ILE A 188 0.02 8.69 -3.47
C ILE A 188 0.83 7.46 -3.07
N SER A 189 1.00 6.46 -3.93
CA SER A 189 1.77 5.26 -3.60
C SER A 189 3.28 5.41 -3.81
N PHE A 190 3.72 5.99 -4.93
CA PHE A 190 5.15 6.11 -5.28
C PHE A 190 6.05 6.77 -4.22
N PRO A 191 5.61 7.80 -3.47
CA PRO A 191 6.47 8.43 -2.46
C PRO A 191 6.92 7.50 -1.34
N VAL A 192 6.32 6.32 -1.16
CA VAL A 192 6.80 5.32 -0.19
C VAL A 192 8.24 4.86 -0.49
N ILE A 193 8.63 4.81 -1.77
CA ILE A 193 10.01 4.47 -2.17
C ILE A 193 10.96 5.57 -1.71
N LEU A 194 10.59 6.84 -1.92
CA LEU A 194 11.40 7.98 -1.51
C LEU A 194 11.52 8.06 0.01
N LEU A 195 10.43 7.78 0.72
CA LEU A 195 10.42 7.72 2.18
C LEU A 195 11.40 6.67 2.70
N ASP A 196 11.33 5.43 2.20
CA ASP A 196 12.22 4.37 2.64
C ASP A 196 13.68 4.61 2.24
N GLU A 197 13.93 5.14 1.03
CA GLU A 197 15.27 5.53 0.61
C GLU A 197 15.90 6.59 1.51
N LEU A 198 15.10 7.58 1.95
CA LEU A 198 15.54 8.58 2.91
C LEU A 198 15.85 7.94 4.27
N LEU A 199 15.01 7.02 4.76
CA LEU A 199 15.23 6.31 6.02
C LEU A 199 16.49 5.44 5.95
N LYS A 200 16.72 4.72 4.85
CA LYS A 200 17.95 3.97 4.59
C LYS A 200 19.18 4.89 4.52
N PHE A 201 19.06 6.05 3.89
CA PHE A 201 20.14 7.03 3.83
C PHE A 201 20.51 7.56 5.22
N VAL A 202 19.52 7.85 6.06
CA VAL A 202 19.74 8.28 7.45
C VAL A 202 20.42 7.17 8.26
N ALA A 203 19.99 5.92 8.10
CA ALA A 203 20.59 4.75 8.74
C ALA A 203 22.10 4.67 8.48
N ARG A 204 22.47 4.63 7.19
CA ARG A 204 23.87 4.46 6.76
C ARG A 204 24.79 5.60 7.19
N ASN A 205 24.28 6.84 7.22
CA ASN A 205 25.14 8.01 7.42
C ASN A 205 25.21 8.49 8.88
N TYR A 206 24.18 8.23 9.68
CA TYR A 206 24.04 8.82 11.01
C TYR A 206 23.85 7.79 12.15
N LEU A 207 23.57 6.52 11.85
CA LEU A 207 23.31 5.50 12.87
C LEU A 207 24.34 4.37 12.89
N GLU A 208 24.99 4.07 11.76
CA GLU A 208 26.09 3.09 11.66
C GLU A 208 27.47 3.69 11.98
N ALA A 209 27.54 4.68 12.88
CA ALA A 209 28.79 5.29 13.35
C ALA A 209 29.41 4.53 14.54
#